data_AF-A0A8T5IIE3-F1
#
_entry.id   AF-A0A8T5IIE3-F1
#
_cell.length_a   1.000
_cell.length_b   1.000
_cell.length_c   1.000
_cell.angle_alpha   90.00
_cell.angle_beta   90.00
_cell.angle_gamma   90.00
#
_symmetry.space_group_name_H-M   'P 1'
#
loop_
_entity.id
_entity.type
_entity.pdbx_description
1 polymer ?
#
loop_
_entity_poly.entity_id
_entity_poly.type
_entity_poly.pdbx_seq_one_letter_code
_entity_poly.pdbx_strand_id
1 'polypeptide(L)' 'MAGKEGKKPHKNKPTSKKYSKYKIEGDKAIRTNFCPRCGPGIFLMVTNDRKYCGKCHYSEFEGKKPEVEKKEEKVE' A
#
# COMPACT_ATOMS: atom_id res chain seq x y z
N MET A 1 -19.17 -1.91 45.61
CA MET A 1 -19.22 -1.34 44.25
C MET A 1 -17.83 -1.48 43.64
N ALA A 2 -17.58 -2.53 42.86
CA ALA A 2 -16.25 -2.82 42.34
C ALA A 2 -15.91 -1.87 41.17
N GLY A 3 -14.95 -0.97 41.38
CA GLY A 3 -14.42 -0.07 40.36
C GLY A 3 -13.82 -0.86 39.20
N LYS A 4 -14.22 -0.54 37.97
CA LYS A 4 -13.61 -1.09 36.74
C LYS A 4 -12.32 -0.34 36.44
N GLU A 5 -11.36 -0.43 37.34
CA GLU A 5 -10.02 0.14 37.17
C GLU A 5 -9.18 -0.85 36.35
N GLY A 6 -8.75 -0.45 35.15
CA GLY A 6 -7.82 -1.24 34.34
C GLY A 6 -8.16 -1.40 32.86
N LYS A 7 -9.32 -0.94 32.38
CA LYS A 7 -9.60 -0.96 30.94
C LYS A 7 -8.84 0.17 30.25
N LYS A 8 -7.77 -0.19 29.51
CA LYS A 8 -7.02 0.73 28.65
C LYS A 8 -8.01 1.51 27.76
N PRO A 9 -7.83 2.84 27.60
CA PRO A 9 -8.73 3.63 26.78
C PRO A 9 -8.75 3.09 25.35
N HIS A 10 -9.95 2.89 24.80
CA HIS A 10 -10.12 2.47 23.42
C HIS A 10 -9.70 3.63 22.51
N LYS A 11 -8.55 3.49 21.84
CA LYS A 11 -8.09 4.46 20.86
C LYS A 11 -8.66 4.10 19.49
N ASN A 12 -9.40 5.04 18.88
CA ASN A 12 -9.96 4.84 17.56
C ASN A 12 -8.84 4.72 16.53
N LYS A 13 -8.85 3.65 15.73
CA LYS A 13 -7.86 3.46 14.66
C LYS A 13 -8.19 4.37 13.49
N PRO A 14 -7.20 5.01 12.85
CA PRO A 14 -7.46 5.85 11.69
C PRO A 14 -8.03 5.01 10.54
N THR A 15 -8.97 5.60 9.81
CA THR A 15 -9.61 4.96 8.66
C THR A 15 -8.59 4.64 7.58
N SER A 16 -8.70 3.46 6.96
CA SER A 16 -7.77 3.05 5.91
C SER A 16 -7.89 3.96 4.68
N LYS A 17 -6.80 4.62 4.28
CA LYS A 17 -6.71 5.46 3.07
C LYS A 17 -6.55 4.63 1.79
N LYS A 18 -7.48 3.71 1.54
CA LYS A 18 -7.45 2.84 0.35
C LYS A 18 -7.65 3.61 -0.96
N TYR A 19 -8.37 4.74 -0.89
CA TYR A 19 -8.66 5.60 -2.04
C TYR A 19 -7.39 6.18 -2.69
N SER A 20 -6.33 6.44 -1.91
CA SER A 20 -5.07 6.99 -2.42
C SER A 20 -4.32 6.06 -3.37
N LYS A 21 -4.73 4.80 -3.50
CA LYS A 21 -4.10 3.80 -4.37
C LYS A 21 -4.76 3.70 -5.76
N TYR A 22 -5.77 4.51 -6.02
CA TYR A 22 -6.39 4.64 -7.33
C TYR A 22 -5.85 5.88 -8.02
N LYS A 23 -5.43 5.74 -9.26
CA LYS A 23 -5.10 6.87 -10.14
C LYS A 23 -6.27 7.11 -11.08
N ILE A 24 -6.55 8.38 -11.37
CA ILE A 24 -7.59 8.78 -12.31
C ILE A 24 -6.87 9.23 -13.57
N GLU A 25 -7.07 8.52 -14.68
CA GLU A 25 -6.59 8.93 -15.99
C GLU A 25 -7.82 9.11 -16.89
N GLY A 26 -8.18 10.38 -17.12
CA GLY A 26 -9.42 10.76 -17.81
C GLY A 26 -10.66 10.17 -17.12
N ASP A 27 -11.47 9.43 -17.88
CA ASP A 27 -12.71 8.81 -17.41
C ASP A 27 -12.52 7.43 -16.75
N LYS A 28 -11.27 6.94 -16.62
CA LYS A 28 -10.98 5.59 -16.12
C LYS A 28 -10.18 5.63 -14.81
N ALA A 29 -10.66 4.88 -13.82
CA ALA A 29 -9.95 4.66 -12.57
C ALA A 29 -9.00 3.46 -12.68
N ILE A 30 -7.69 3.73 -12.76
CA ILE A 30 -6.65 2.70 -12.85
C ILE A 30 -6.22 2.29 -11.44
N ARG A 31 -6.25 0.97 -11.20
CA ARG A 31 -5.80 0.37 -9.94
C ARG A 31 -4.27 0.22 -9.97
N THR A 32 -3.59 0.67 -8.91
CA THR A 32 -2.14 0.43 -8.74
C THR A 32 -1.83 -1.02 -8.33
N ASN A 33 -0.53 -1.34 -8.20
CA ASN A 33 0.07 -2.62 -7.84
C ASN A 33 -0.81 -3.53 -6.94
N PHE A 34 -1.22 -4.66 -7.49
CA PHE A 34 -2.03 -5.69 -6.84
C PHE A 34 -1.23 -6.98 -6.65
N CYS A 35 -1.61 -7.79 -5.67
CA CYS A 35 -0.96 -9.08 -5.45
C CYS A 35 -1.44 -10.12 -6.48
N PRO A 36 -0.52 -10.79 -7.22
CA PRO A 36 -0.90 -11.79 -8.22
C PRO A 36 -1.55 -13.03 -7.59
N ARG A 37 -1.26 -13.32 -6.31
CA ARG A 37 -1.82 -14.48 -5.59
C ARG A 37 -3.14 -14.22 -4.90
N CYS A 38 -3.42 -12.96 -4.53
CA CYS A 38 -4.63 -12.63 -3.77
C CYS A 38 -5.71 -11.92 -4.58
N GLY A 39 -5.41 -11.54 -5.83
CA GLY A 39 -6.38 -11.01 -6.77
C GLY A 39 -6.67 -9.51 -6.62
N PRO A 40 -7.58 -9.00 -7.47
CA PRO A 40 -7.89 -7.59 -7.58
C PRO A 40 -8.66 -7.10 -6.35
N GLY A 41 -7.96 -6.37 -5.48
CA GLY A 41 -8.52 -5.82 -4.23
C GLY A 41 -7.51 -5.77 -3.08
N ILE A 42 -6.41 -6.51 -3.21
CA ILE A 42 -5.30 -6.46 -2.24
C ILE A 42 -4.13 -5.73 -2.88
N PHE A 43 -3.98 -4.48 -2.46
CA PHE A 43 -2.87 -3.64 -2.85
C PHE A 43 -1.60 -4.06 -2.12
N LEU A 44 -0.50 -4.09 -2.85
CA LEU A 44 0.82 -4.25 -2.26
C LEU A 44 1.21 -2.98 -1.49
N MET A 45 1.97 -3.16 -0.41
CA MET A 45 2.65 -2.09 0.30
C MET A 45 3.96 -1.83 -0.43
N VAL A 46 4.12 -0.64 -0.98
CA VAL A 46 5.36 -0.23 -1.66
C VAL A 46 6.23 0.48 -0.64
N THR A 47 7.38 -0.11 -0.35
CA THR A 47 8.49 0.51 0.38
C THR A 47 9.70 0.58 -0.55
N ASN A 48 10.71 1.38 -0.20
CA ASN A 48 11.91 1.54 -1.03
C ASN A 48 12.62 0.22 -1.34
N ASP A 49 12.52 -0.76 -0.44
CA ASP A 49 13.27 -2.01 -0.55
C ASP A 49 12.41 -3.19 -1.03
N ARG A 50 11.08 -3.09 -0.95
CA ARG A 50 10.17 -4.21 -1.26
C ARG A 50 8.72 -3.81 -1.48
N LYS A 51 8.01 -4.65 -2.23
CA LYS A 51 6.55 -4.71 -2.33
C LYS A 51 6.04 -5.86 -1.48
N TYR A 52 5.14 -5.58 -0.54
CA TYR A 52 4.67 -6.56 0.44
C TYR A 52 3.15 -6.73 0.43
N CYS A 53 2.68 -7.99 0.44
CA CYS A 53 1.28 -8.33 0.57
C CYS A 53 0.93 -8.68 2.02
N GLY A 54 0.07 -7.88 2.66
CA GLY A 54 -0.41 -8.15 4.03
C GLY A 54 -1.37 -9.33 4.18
N LYS A 55 -1.86 -9.94 3.08
CA LYS A 55 -2.78 -11.09 3.12
C LYS A 55 -2.02 -12.42 3.05
N CYS A 56 -1.12 -12.57 2.07
CA CYS A 56 -0.39 -13.82 1.81
C CYS A 56 1.10 -13.76 2.14
N HIS A 57 1.58 -12.67 2.75
CA HIS A 57 2.99 -12.43 3.09
C HIS A 57 3.94 -12.46 1.88
N TYR A 58 3.41 -12.37 0.66
CA TYR A 58 4.22 -12.27 -0.55
C TYR A 58 5.05 -11.00 -0.53
N SER A 59 6.36 -11.14 -0.74
CA SER A 59 7.32 -10.04 -0.77
C SER A 59 8.09 -10.11 -2.09
N GLU A 60 8.03 -9.04 -2.88
CA GLU A 60 8.94 -8.84 -3.99
C GLU A 60 9.98 -7.81 -3.53
N PHE A 61 11.22 -8.24 -3.42
CA PHE A 61 12.32 -7.33 -3.18
C PHE A 61 12.79 -6.84 -4.54
N GLU A 62 12.75 -5.54 -4.76
CA GLU A 62 13.42 -4.93 -5.90
C GLU A 62 14.92 -4.95 -5.58
N GLY A 63 15.51 -6.13 -5.68
CA GLY A 63 16.93 -6.35 -5.46
C GLY A 63 17.71 -5.45 -6.42
N LYS A 64 18.63 -4.64 -5.91
CA LYS A 64 19.52 -3.79 -6.70
C LYS A 64 20.02 -4.53 -7.94
N LYS A 65 19.58 -4.06 -9.11
CA LYS A 65 20.36 -4.00 -10.35
C LYS A 65 20.17 -2.58 -10.92
N PRO A 66 21.22 -1.99 -11.53
CA PRO A 66 21.43 -0.54 -11.57
C PRO A 66 20.47 0.20 -12.53
N GLU A 67 19.96 1.34 -12.05
CA GLU A 67 19.66 2.60 -12.77
C GLU A 67 19.24 2.53 -14.25
N VAL A 68 17.93 2.50 -14.55
CA VAL A 68 17.30 3.12 -15.75
C VAL A 68 15.84 3.46 -15.37
N GLU A 69 15.22 4.49 -15.98
CA GLU A 69 13.78 4.85 -15.91
C GLU A 69 13.31 5.89 -14.86
N LYS A 70 14.19 6.75 -14.36
CA LYS A 70 13.75 8.06 -13.83
C LYS A 70 14.61 9.18 -14.42
N LYS A 71 14.26 9.66 -15.63
CA LYS A 71 14.53 11.02 -16.17
C LYS A 71 14.13 11.09 -17.66
N GLU A 72 12.86 10.89 -18.00
CA GLU A 72 12.32 11.27 -19.33
C GLU A 72 11.13 12.25 -19.23
N GLU A 73 10.84 12.80 -18.06
CA GLU A 73 9.83 13.86 -17.90
C GLU A 73 10.47 15.09 -17.22
N LYS A 74 11.45 15.68 -17.92
CA LYS A 74 11.82 17.10 -17.79
C LYS A 74 12.47 17.59 -19.09
N VAL A 75 11.73 17.42 -20.18
CA VAL A 75 11.74 18.27 -21.37
C VAL A 75 10.33 18.84 -21.33
N GLU A 76 10.10 20.08 -20.93
CA GLU A 76 10.32 21.32 -21.68
C GLU A 76 10.70 22.51 -20.77
#